data_AF-A0A496AUB1-F1
#
_entry.id   AF-A0A496AUB1-F1
#
_cell.length_a   1.000
_cell.length_b   1.000
_cell.length_c   1.000
_cell.angle_alpha   90.00
_cell.angle_beta   90.00
_cell.angle_gamma   90.00
#
_symmetry.space_group_name_H-M   'P 1'
#
loop_
_entity.id
_entity.type
_entity.pdbx_description
1 polymer ?
#
loop_
_entity_poly.entity_id
_entity_poly.type
_entity_poly.pdbx_seq_one_letter_code
_entity_poly.pdbx_strand_id
1 'polypeptide(L)'
;MAIFYKGAGVGSHWHIHDSRKIGFTARSSESNPSTEVLIEHIATSTLNSPYISVTRSYAVAWNYAMIGETDRPTPDNPAYIYEIEINNSSPSDIKLIDPIKEVALSFLEPLEVNTPEEYSYYQHNGLQSYLLGVVNPQEMERYLLGRSPAPPGPGTEYPTQPKTPLKTLINTLRDAEILILGDIPKSCVKNRFDVTFSGID
;
A
#
# COMPACT_ATOMS: atom_id res chain seq x y z
N MET A 1 5.19 -17.62 2.67
CA MET A 1 4.94 -16.85 1.43
C MET A 1 4.03 -15.70 1.84
N ALA A 2 4.35 -14.46 1.50
CA ALA A 2 3.56 -13.29 1.89
C ALA A 2 2.84 -12.73 0.66
N ILE A 3 1.54 -12.47 0.81
CA ILE A 3 0.70 -11.88 -0.23
C ILE A 3 0.58 -10.38 0.02
N PHE A 4 0.83 -9.63 -1.04
CA PHE A 4 0.67 -8.19 -1.14
C PHE A 4 -0.22 -7.85 -2.35
N TYR A 5 -0.70 -6.63 -2.37
CA TYR A 5 -1.59 -6.09 -3.38
C TYR A 5 -1.10 -4.71 -3.81
N LYS A 6 -1.32 -4.37 -5.08
CA LYS A 6 -1.08 -3.03 -5.61
C LYS A 6 -2.24 -2.60 -6.49
N GLY A 7 -2.81 -1.44 -6.18
CA GLY A 7 -3.81 -0.79 -7.02
C GLY A 7 -3.15 -0.05 -8.18
N ALA A 8 -3.74 -0.17 -9.36
CA ALA A 8 -3.37 0.57 -10.56
C ALA A 8 -4.63 1.22 -11.13
N GLY A 9 -4.81 2.49 -10.81
CA GLY A 9 -5.94 3.28 -11.30
C GLY A 9 -5.86 3.52 -12.80
N VAL A 10 -7.00 3.81 -13.42
CA VAL A 10 -7.07 4.12 -14.86
C VAL A 10 -6.11 5.27 -15.19
N GLY A 11 -5.36 5.10 -16.27
CA GLY A 11 -4.36 6.06 -16.76
C GLY A 11 -2.98 5.95 -16.10
N SER A 12 -2.87 5.28 -14.95
CA SER A 12 -1.57 5.10 -14.28
C SER A 12 -0.60 4.23 -15.09
N HIS A 13 0.69 4.34 -14.79
CA HIS A 13 1.72 3.54 -15.46
C HIS A 13 1.42 2.03 -15.42
N TRP A 14 1.03 1.49 -14.27
CA TRP A 14 0.72 0.06 -14.12
C TRP A 14 -0.65 -0.36 -14.65
N HIS A 15 -1.49 0.61 -15.02
CA HIS A 15 -2.70 0.35 -15.80
C HIS A 15 -2.36 0.18 -17.29
N ILE A 16 -1.48 1.04 -17.81
CA ILE A 16 -1.04 1.00 -19.22
C ILE A 16 -0.10 -0.19 -19.46
N HIS A 17 0.78 -0.47 -18.50
CA HIS A 17 1.82 -1.49 -18.59
C HIS A 17 1.49 -2.67 -17.65
N ASP A 18 0.97 -3.75 -18.21
CA ASP A 18 0.55 -4.94 -17.47
C ASP A 18 1.72 -5.61 -16.72
N SER A 19 1.75 -5.44 -15.41
CA SER A 19 2.83 -5.93 -14.54
C SER A 19 2.93 -7.46 -14.49
N ARG A 20 1.91 -8.20 -14.94
CA ARG A 20 2.02 -9.66 -15.14
C ARG A 20 3.03 -10.01 -16.23
N LYS A 21 3.31 -9.08 -17.14
CA LYS A 21 4.24 -9.28 -18.27
C LYS A 21 5.64 -8.75 -17.97
N ILE A 22 5.73 -7.65 -17.22
CA ILE A 22 6.98 -6.91 -17.02
C ILE A 22 7.47 -6.82 -15.58
N GLY A 23 6.63 -7.17 -14.59
CA GLY A 23 6.91 -6.96 -13.18
C GLY A 23 6.59 -5.53 -12.72
N PHE A 24 7.10 -5.16 -11.55
CA PHE A 24 7.08 -3.78 -11.07
C PHE A 24 8.51 -3.29 -10.86
N THR A 25 8.75 -2.06 -11.25
CA THR A 25 10.01 -1.35 -11.03
C THR A 25 9.71 -0.02 -10.36
N ALA A 26 10.61 0.44 -9.48
CA ALA A 26 10.47 1.77 -8.91
C ALA A 26 10.70 2.82 -10.00
N ARG A 27 10.00 3.96 -9.95
CA ARG A 27 10.17 5.03 -10.94
C ARG A 27 11.58 5.61 -10.93
N SER A 28 12.25 5.58 -9.77
CA SER A 28 13.63 6.02 -9.59
C SER A 28 14.46 4.92 -8.95
N SER A 29 14.50 3.72 -9.56
CA SER A 29 15.23 2.55 -9.07
C SER A 29 16.70 2.81 -8.75
N GLU A 30 17.34 3.69 -9.51
CA GLU A 30 18.76 4.04 -9.36
C GLU A 30 19.03 5.07 -8.24
N SER A 31 17.98 5.62 -7.62
CA SER A 31 18.15 6.59 -6.54
C SER A 31 18.60 5.89 -5.25
N ASN A 32 19.46 6.55 -4.48
CA ASN A 32 19.97 5.98 -3.24
C ASN A 32 18.84 5.95 -2.18
N PRO A 33 18.53 4.78 -1.61
CA PRO A 33 17.55 4.70 -0.52
C PRO A 33 18.10 5.37 0.74
N SER A 34 17.28 6.21 1.37
CA SER A 34 17.52 6.77 2.71
C SER A 34 16.22 6.89 3.50
N THR A 35 16.32 7.11 4.81
CA THR A 35 15.16 7.36 5.67
C THR A 35 14.42 8.64 5.28
N GLU A 36 15.15 9.68 4.88
CA GLU A 36 14.55 10.94 4.39
C GLU A 36 13.75 10.72 3.12
N VAL A 37 14.30 9.96 2.16
CA VAL A 37 13.60 9.62 0.91
C VAL A 37 12.38 8.73 1.19
N LEU A 38 12.47 7.84 2.17
CA LEU A 38 11.35 7.01 2.61
C LEU A 38 10.25 7.86 3.25
N ILE A 39 10.60 8.78 4.14
CA ILE A 39 9.67 9.72 4.78
C ILE A 39 9.00 10.58 3.71
N GLU A 40 9.78 11.14 2.78
CA GLU A 40 9.25 11.94 1.68
C GLU A 40 8.28 11.13 0.83
N HIS A 41 8.66 9.90 0.43
CA HIS A 41 7.81 9.00 -0.36
C HIS A 41 6.44 8.78 0.28
N ILE A 42 6.37 8.61 1.60
CA ILE A 42 5.13 8.33 2.31
C ILE A 42 4.35 9.60 2.59
N ALA A 43 5.03 10.65 3.06
CA ALA A 43 4.37 11.88 3.49
C ALA A 43 3.80 12.67 2.32
N THR A 44 4.44 12.59 1.16
CA THR A 44 4.08 13.39 -0.03
C THR A 44 3.54 12.54 -1.19
N SER A 45 3.47 11.21 -1.02
CA SER A 45 3.14 10.27 -2.08
C SER A 45 3.99 10.48 -3.34
N THR A 46 5.26 10.87 -3.18
CA THR A 46 6.13 11.18 -4.32
C THR A 46 6.37 9.95 -5.17
N LEU A 47 6.14 10.13 -6.48
CA LEU A 47 6.34 9.07 -7.47
C LEU A 47 7.83 8.83 -7.75
N ASN A 48 8.73 9.77 -7.44
CA ASN A 48 10.16 9.68 -7.75
C ASN A 48 10.97 9.16 -6.56
N SER A 49 10.79 7.88 -6.24
CA SER A 49 11.55 7.22 -5.17
C SER A 49 12.05 5.84 -5.66
N PRO A 50 13.00 5.21 -4.94
CA PRO A 50 13.46 3.86 -5.23
C PRO A 50 12.50 2.80 -4.67
N TYR A 51 11.37 3.21 -4.11
CA TYR A 51 10.44 2.34 -3.41
C TYR A 51 9.20 2.01 -4.25
N ILE A 52 8.76 0.76 -4.19
CA ILE A 52 7.50 0.30 -4.73
C ILE A 52 6.54 0.08 -3.56
N SER A 53 5.50 0.89 -3.51
CA SER A 53 4.47 0.79 -2.48
C SER A 53 3.51 -0.36 -2.78
N VAL A 54 3.32 -1.25 -1.81
CA VAL A 54 2.38 -2.38 -1.85
C VAL A 54 1.68 -2.53 -0.50
N THR A 55 0.52 -3.16 -0.45
CA THR A 55 -0.25 -3.33 0.78
C THR A 55 -0.68 -4.77 0.96
N ARG A 56 -0.76 -5.32 2.17
CA ARG A 56 -1.43 -6.64 2.35
C ARG A 56 -2.95 -6.51 2.46
N SER A 57 -3.50 -5.30 2.32
CA SER A 57 -4.93 -5.02 2.37
C SER A 57 -5.49 -4.83 0.96
N TYR A 58 -6.31 -5.79 0.52
CA TYR A 58 -7.02 -5.69 -0.76
C TYR A 58 -7.87 -4.41 -0.84
N ALA A 59 -8.54 -4.03 0.26
CA ALA A 59 -9.39 -2.84 0.31
C ALA A 59 -8.60 -1.55 0.04
N VAL A 60 -7.36 -1.47 0.55
CA VAL A 60 -6.47 -0.32 0.31
C VAL A 60 -6.03 -0.31 -1.16
N ALA A 61 -5.62 -1.44 -1.71
CA ALA A 61 -5.28 -1.54 -3.14
C ALA A 61 -6.47 -1.20 -4.05
N TRP A 62 -7.68 -1.63 -3.69
CA TRP A 62 -8.91 -1.25 -4.38
C TRP A 62 -9.15 0.26 -4.33
N ASN A 63 -8.94 0.88 -3.17
CA ASN A 63 -9.06 2.32 -3.04
C ASN A 63 -8.13 3.07 -4.01
N TYR A 64 -6.86 2.66 -4.09
CA TYR A 64 -5.91 3.22 -5.06
C TYR A 64 -6.35 2.98 -6.51
N ALA A 65 -6.85 1.79 -6.84
CA ALA A 65 -7.38 1.48 -8.16
C ALA A 65 -8.59 2.37 -8.54
N MET A 66 -9.40 2.76 -7.55
CA MET A 66 -10.60 3.57 -7.75
C MET A 66 -10.38 5.07 -7.80
N ILE A 67 -9.28 5.57 -7.22
CA ILE A 67 -8.96 7.00 -7.23
C ILE A 67 -8.53 7.46 -8.63
N GLY A 68 -7.89 6.59 -9.43
CA GLY A 68 -7.52 6.87 -10.83
C GLY A 68 -6.51 8.03 -10.98
N GLU A 69 -5.81 8.11 -12.12
CA GLU A 69 -5.09 9.33 -12.49
C GLU A 69 -5.91 10.22 -13.42
N THR A 70 -6.75 9.62 -14.27
CA THR A 70 -7.52 10.35 -15.28
C THR A 70 -9.02 10.20 -15.11
N ASP A 71 -9.51 8.95 -14.99
CA ASP A 71 -10.93 8.63 -15.06
C ASP A 71 -11.35 7.62 -13.99
N ARG A 72 -12.66 7.58 -13.71
CA ARG A 72 -13.22 6.51 -12.88
C ARG A 72 -13.22 5.20 -13.67
N PRO A 73 -12.91 4.05 -13.03
CA PRO A 73 -12.92 2.76 -13.71
C PRO A 73 -14.31 2.40 -14.24
N THR A 74 -14.41 1.94 -15.48
CA THR A 74 -15.68 1.48 -16.10
C THR A 74 -15.53 0.04 -16.58
N PRO A 75 -16.63 -0.67 -16.90
CA PRO A 75 -16.55 -2.01 -17.50
C PRO A 75 -15.69 -2.08 -18.77
N ASP A 76 -15.73 -1.04 -19.60
CA ASP A 76 -14.95 -0.98 -20.85
C ASP A 76 -13.50 -0.51 -20.64
N ASN A 77 -13.21 0.09 -19.48
CA ASN A 77 -11.89 0.58 -19.11
C ASN A 77 -11.64 0.37 -17.60
N PRO A 78 -11.46 -0.89 -17.16
CA PRO A 78 -11.31 -1.21 -15.75
C PRO A 78 -9.94 -0.79 -15.22
N ALA A 79 -9.90 -0.39 -13.96
CA ALA A 79 -8.65 -0.32 -13.20
C ALA A 79 -8.23 -1.73 -12.76
N TYR A 80 -7.04 -1.85 -12.18
CA TYR A 80 -6.52 -3.16 -11.79
C TYR A 80 -6.07 -3.21 -10.33
N ILE A 81 -6.24 -4.37 -9.72
CA ILE A 81 -5.52 -4.75 -8.50
C ILE A 81 -4.64 -5.94 -8.85
N TYR A 82 -3.34 -5.82 -8.61
CA TYR A 82 -2.40 -6.91 -8.77
C TYR A 82 -2.21 -7.62 -7.44
N GLU A 83 -2.23 -8.94 -7.46
CA GLU A 83 -1.82 -9.79 -6.35
C GLU A 83 -0.37 -10.21 -6.55
N ILE A 84 0.44 -9.96 -5.53
CA ILE A 84 1.89 -10.13 -5.56
C ILE A 84 2.26 -11.09 -4.44
N GLU A 85 2.83 -12.22 -4.82
CA GLU A 85 3.33 -13.22 -3.89
C GLU A 85 4.86 -13.16 -3.84
N ILE A 86 5.38 -12.79 -2.67
CA ILE A 86 6.81 -12.72 -2.41
C ILE A 86 7.16 -13.83 -1.42
N ASN A 87 8.10 -14.68 -1.80
CA ASN A 87 8.61 -15.72 -0.91
C ASN A 87 9.63 -15.10 0.04
N ASN A 88 9.68 -15.59 1.27
CA ASN A 88 10.76 -15.20 2.19
C ASN A 88 12.14 -15.66 1.68
N SER A 89 12.16 -16.52 0.66
CA SER A 89 13.33 -16.98 -0.09
C SER A 89 13.42 -16.38 -1.51
N SER A 90 12.63 -15.35 -1.82
CA SER A 90 12.71 -14.59 -3.08
C SER A 90 14.12 -13.98 -3.30
N PRO A 91 14.47 -13.55 -4.53
CA PRO A 91 15.84 -13.19 -4.91
C PRO A 91 16.48 -12.23 -3.91
N SER A 92 17.78 -12.34 -3.71
CA SER A 92 18.62 -11.61 -2.73
C SER A 92 18.46 -10.08 -2.73
N ASP A 93 17.79 -9.53 -3.73
CA ASP A 93 17.81 -8.12 -4.08
C ASP A 93 16.49 -7.40 -3.74
N ILE A 94 15.45 -8.12 -3.31
CA ILE A 94 14.18 -7.53 -2.87
C ILE A 94 14.17 -7.36 -1.34
N LYS A 95 14.06 -6.12 -0.87
CA LYS A 95 13.94 -5.80 0.56
C LYS A 95 12.53 -5.28 0.88
N LEU A 96 11.88 -5.96 1.82
CA LEU A 96 10.61 -5.52 2.40
C LEU A 96 10.89 -4.57 3.55
N ILE A 97 10.34 -3.37 3.46
CA ILE A 97 10.54 -2.28 4.41
C ILE A 97 9.19 -1.94 5.03
N ASP A 98 9.12 -2.04 6.36
CA ASP A 98 8.02 -1.47 7.15
C ASP A 98 8.41 -0.02 7.46
N PRO A 99 7.80 0.96 6.80
CA PRO A 99 8.26 2.33 6.96
C PRO A 99 7.96 2.92 8.34
N ILE A 100 6.95 2.43 9.06
CA ILE A 100 6.70 2.89 10.42
C ILE A 100 7.85 2.44 11.31
N LYS A 101 8.29 1.19 11.14
CA LYS A 101 9.45 0.67 11.86
C LYS A 101 10.71 1.49 11.54
N GLU A 102 10.99 1.75 10.27
CA GLU A 102 12.17 2.54 9.87
C GLU A 102 12.13 3.96 10.43
N VAL A 103 10.98 4.64 10.33
CA VAL A 103 10.83 6.00 10.85
C VAL A 103 10.91 6.04 12.37
N ALA A 104 10.27 5.09 13.07
CA ALA A 104 10.31 5.04 14.52
C ALA A 104 11.72 4.77 15.07
N LEU A 105 12.51 3.94 14.37
CA LEU A 105 13.92 3.70 14.71
C LEU A 105 14.83 4.92 14.41
N SER A 106 14.38 5.86 13.57
CA SER A 106 15.16 7.05 13.20
C SER A 106 15.10 8.19 14.22
N PHE A 107 14.15 8.17 15.16
CA PHE A 107 14.08 9.17 16.23
C PHE A 107 15.13 8.86 17.32
N LEU A 108 16.09 9.77 17.51
CA LEU A 108 17.21 9.68 18.46
C LEU A 108 16.84 9.83 19.94
N GLU A 109 15.55 9.83 20.28
CA GLU A 109 15.08 9.69 21.67
C GLU A 109 14.14 8.49 21.73
N PRO A 110 14.24 7.64 22.78
CA PRO A 110 13.37 6.49 22.88
C PRO A 110 11.94 6.98 23.06
N LEU A 111 11.15 6.95 21.98
CA LEU A 111 9.79 6.44 22.08
C LEU A 111 9.95 5.16 22.90
N GLU A 112 9.46 5.08 24.14
CA GLU A 112 9.71 4.03 25.14
C GLU A 112 9.51 2.59 24.59
N VAL A 113 10.43 2.13 23.77
CA VAL A 113 10.36 0.94 22.93
C VAL A 113 11.79 0.44 22.85
N ASN A 114 12.11 -0.52 23.70
CA ASN A 114 13.49 -0.94 23.94
C ASN A 114 13.91 -2.08 23.01
N THR A 115 12.98 -2.67 22.25
CA THR A 115 13.25 -3.84 21.41
C THR A 115 12.51 -3.79 20.06
N PRO A 116 13.12 -4.26 18.95
CA PRO A 116 12.47 -4.37 17.65
C PRO A 116 11.20 -5.24 17.65
N GLU A 117 11.08 -6.19 18.58
CA GLU A 117 9.91 -7.06 18.76
C GLU A 117 8.70 -6.33 19.39
N GLU A 118 8.91 -5.18 20.03
CA GLU A 118 7.83 -4.34 20.56
C GLU A 118 7.10 -3.53 19.46
N TYR A 119 7.66 -3.50 18.24
CA TYR A 119 6.99 -2.98 17.06
C TYR A 119 6.02 -4.03 16.52
N SER A 120 4.75 -3.95 16.94
CA SER A 120 3.67 -4.67 16.26
C SER A 120 3.59 -4.16 14.82
N TYR A 121 3.82 -5.05 13.85
CA TYR A 121 3.60 -4.80 12.42
C TYR A 121 2.20 -4.20 12.23
N TYR A 122 2.14 -2.93 11.85
CA TYR A 122 0.87 -2.26 11.66
C TYR A 122 0.44 -2.36 10.20
N GLN A 123 -0.85 -2.62 10.01
CA GLN A 123 -1.45 -2.64 8.70
C GLN A 123 -2.82 -1.98 8.75
N HIS A 124 -2.98 -0.87 8.02
CA HIS A 124 -4.28 -0.23 7.87
C HIS A 124 -5.22 -1.12 7.04
N ASN A 125 -6.43 -1.36 7.53
CA ASN A 125 -7.38 -2.30 6.93
C ASN A 125 -8.42 -1.62 6.03
N GLY A 126 -8.27 -0.32 5.76
CA GLY A 126 -9.21 0.44 4.94
C GLY A 126 -10.52 0.80 5.66
N LEU A 127 -10.65 0.53 6.97
CA LEU A 127 -11.83 0.96 7.73
C LEU A 127 -11.83 2.48 7.88
N GLN A 128 -12.99 3.07 7.57
CA GLN A 128 -13.19 4.51 7.66
C GLN A 128 -12.92 5.08 9.05
N SER A 129 -13.20 4.33 10.11
CA SER A 129 -13.02 4.80 11.49
C SER A 129 -11.59 5.19 11.84
N TYR A 130 -10.59 4.74 11.06
CA TYR A 130 -9.20 5.18 11.18
C TYR A 130 -8.81 6.31 10.21
N LEU A 131 -9.39 6.34 9.01
CA LEU A 131 -9.21 7.41 8.01
C LEU A 131 -9.92 8.74 8.37
N LEU A 132 -11.00 8.68 9.16
CA LEU A 132 -11.88 9.83 9.44
C LEU A 132 -11.25 10.91 10.34
N GLY A 133 -10.03 10.71 10.85
CA GLY A 133 -9.35 11.70 11.70
C GLY A 133 -8.80 12.93 10.96
N VAL A 134 -8.59 12.88 9.64
CA VAL A 134 -7.80 13.91 8.92
C VAL A 134 -8.31 14.26 7.50
N VAL A 135 -9.32 13.59 6.92
CA VAL A 135 -9.66 13.78 5.50
C VAL A 135 -10.85 14.73 5.26
N ASN A 136 -10.76 15.54 4.20
CA ASN A 136 -11.78 16.44 3.67
C ASN A 136 -13.16 15.72 3.54
N PRO A 137 -14.19 16.11 4.32
CA PRO A 137 -15.48 15.43 4.34
C PRO A 137 -16.19 15.36 2.98
N GLN A 138 -15.94 16.34 2.09
CA GLN A 138 -16.63 16.44 0.80
C GLN A 138 -16.17 15.40 -0.23
N GLU A 139 -14.95 14.89 -0.11
CA GLU A 139 -14.39 13.87 -1.02
C GLU A 139 -14.63 12.44 -0.51
N MET A 140 -15.08 12.30 0.74
CA MET A 140 -15.13 11.04 1.48
C MET A 140 -16.54 10.47 1.71
N GLU A 141 -17.58 11.18 1.24
CA GLU A 141 -18.98 10.77 1.40
C GLU A 141 -19.26 9.34 0.89
N ARG A 142 -18.62 8.96 -0.22
CA ARG A 142 -18.76 7.63 -0.84
C ARG A 142 -18.31 6.45 0.04
N TYR A 143 -17.43 6.69 1.01
CA TYR A 143 -16.93 5.62 1.88
C TYR A 143 -17.90 5.37 3.04
N LEU A 144 -18.72 6.36 3.45
CA LEU A 144 -19.59 6.28 4.64
C LEU A 144 -20.70 5.24 4.53
N LEU A 145 -20.89 4.71 3.32
CA LEU A 145 -22.05 3.90 2.95
C LEU A 145 -21.69 2.43 2.63
N GLY A 146 -20.41 2.05 2.64
CA GLY A 146 -19.96 0.76 2.07
C GLY A 146 -19.27 -0.20 3.05
N ARG A 147 -19.56 -1.50 2.93
CA ARG A 147 -18.69 -2.56 3.48
C ARG A 147 -17.35 -2.53 2.74
N SER A 148 -16.23 -2.66 3.47
CA SER A 148 -14.91 -2.71 2.86
C SER A 148 -14.79 -3.89 1.88
N PRO A 149 -14.30 -3.69 0.64
CA PRO A 149 -14.13 -4.78 -0.31
C PRO A 149 -13.09 -5.78 0.19
N ALA A 150 -13.44 -7.06 0.18
CA ALA A 150 -12.57 -8.18 0.56
C ALA A 150 -12.02 -8.88 -0.69
N PRO A 151 -10.81 -9.49 -0.64
CA PRO A 151 -10.34 -10.32 -1.74
C PRO A 151 -11.30 -11.52 -1.91
N PRO A 152 -11.48 -12.04 -3.15
CA PRO A 152 -12.25 -13.26 -3.35
C PRO A 152 -11.53 -14.45 -2.69
N GLY A 153 -12.11 -15.02 -1.63
CA GLY A 153 -11.57 -16.19 -0.91
C GLY A 153 -11.54 -16.03 0.62
N PRO A 154 -10.89 -16.97 1.35
CA PRO A 154 -10.71 -16.85 2.79
C PRO A 154 -9.75 -15.68 3.07
N GLY A 155 -10.28 -14.57 3.58
CA GLY A 155 -9.49 -13.39 3.91
C GLY A 155 -8.35 -13.70 4.90
N THR A 156 -7.32 -12.86 4.91
CA THR A 156 -6.19 -12.97 5.85
C THR A 156 -6.62 -12.58 7.28
N GLU A 157 -6.09 -13.28 8.28
CA GLU A 157 -6.31 -12.93 9.70
C GLU A 157 -5.82 -11.51 10.02
N TYR A 158 -6.58 -10.80 10.86
CA TYR A 158 -6.29 -9.43 11.27
C TYR A 158 -5.16 -9.40 12.32
N PRO A 159 -4.11 -8.57 12.14
CA PRO A 159 -3.14 -8.34 13.20
C PRO A 159 -3.76 -7.57 14.38
N THR A 160 -3.23 -7.80 15.59
CA THR A 160 -3.62 -7.12 16.83
C THR A 160 -3.42 -5.61 16.75
N GLN A 161 -4.30 -4.82 17.38
CA GLN A 161 -4.23 -3.36 17.35
C GLN A 161 -2.92 -2.81 17.97
N PRO A 162 -2.31 -1.77 17.37
CA PRO A 162 -1.08 -1.16 17.87
C PRO A 162 -1.30 -0.35 19.16
N LYS A 163 -0.24 -0.17 19.96
CA LYS A 163 -0.22 0.67 21.17
C LYS A 163 -0.39 2.17 20.85
N THR A 164 -0.88 2.97 21.81
CA THR A 164 -1.31 4.37 21.60
C THR A 164 -0.27 5.33 20.98
N PRO A 165 1.03 5.33 21.36
CA PRO A 165 2.01 6.22 20.73
C PRO A 165 2.29 5.86 19.26
N LEU A 166 2.39 4.56 18.97
CA LEU A 166 2.54 4.02 17.62
C LEU A 166 1.30 4.38 16.77
N LYS A 167 0.10 4.30 17.36
CA LYS A 167 -1.16 4.73 16.73
C LYS A 167 -1.13 6.20 16.31
N THR A 168 -0.53 7.10 17.09
CA THR A 168 -0.40 8.53 16.72
C THR A 168 0.58 8.73 15.56
N LEU A 169 1.74 8.05 15.57
CA LEU A 169 2.71 8.09 14.46
C LEU A 169 2.11 7.53 13.16
N ILE A 170 1.37 6.44 13.28
CA ILE A 170 0.57 5.83 12.21
C ILE A 170 -0.49 6.80 11.67
N ASN A 171 -1.23 7.48 12.55
CA ASN A 171 -2.26 8.43 12.16
C ASN A 171 -1.68 9.64 11.40
N THR A 172 -0.42 10.00 11.66
CA THR A 172 0.29 11.05 10.91
C THR A 172 0.89 10.53 9.59
N LEU A 173 1.26 9.25 9.52
CA LEU A 173 1.77 8.59 8.31
C LEU A 173 0.60 8.00 7.53
N ARG A 174 -0.14 8.92 6.93
CA ARG A 174 -1.44 8.85 6.23
C ARG A 174 -1.73 7.59 5.40
N ASP A 175 -0.73 6.81 4.98
CA ASP A 175 -0.84 5.59 4.18
C ASP A 175 0.38 4.66 4.42
N ALA A 176 0.56 4.08 5.60
CA ALA A 176 1.67 3.14 5.82
C ALA A 176 1.45 1.81 5.07
N GLU A 177 1.79 1.83 3.79
CA GLU A 177 2.00 0.70 2.91
C GLU A 177 3.34 0.03 3.23
N ILE A 178 3.52 -1.20 2.77
CA ILE A 178 4.84 -1.86 2.77
C ILE A 178 5.60 -1.37 1.55
N LEU A 179 6.81 -0.91 1.80
CA LEU A 179 7.71 -0.48 0.73
C LEU A 179 8.59 -1.65 0.33
N ILE A 180 8.70 -1.86 -0.97
CA ILE A 180 9.67 -2.77 -1.55
C ILE A 180 10.78 -1.94 -2.16
N LEU A 181 12.01 -2.23 -1.74
CA LEU A 181 13.22 -1.74 -2.37
C LEU A 181 13.77 -2.84 -3.28
N GLY A 182 13.92 -2.53 -4.57
CA GLY A 182 14.26 -3.48 -5.63
C GLY A 182 13.07 -3.81 -6.54
N ASP A 183 13.35 -4.44 -7.67
CA ASP A 183 12.33 -4.77 -8.67
C ASP A 183 11.55 -6.03 -8.29
N ILE A 184 10.22 -5.97 -8.45
CA ILE A 184 9.35 -7.13 -8.26
C ILE A 184 9.26 -7.86 -9.60
N PRO A 185 9.83 -9.07 -9.74
CA PRO A 185 9.79 -9.79 -11.00
C PRO A 185 8.36 -10.21 -11.32
N LYS A 186 8.04 -10.31 -12.62
CA LYS A 186 6.72 -10.77 -13.09
C LYS A 186 6.28 -12.13 -12.51
N SER A 187 7.23 -12.99 -12.14
CA SER A 187 6.96 -14.29 -11.51
C SER A 187 6.32 -14.18 -10.12
N CYS A 188 6.47 -13.03 -9.46
CA CYS A 188 5.80 -12.71 -8.21
C CYS A 188 4.37 -12.21 -8.42
N VAL A 189 4.00 -11.73 -9.62
CA VAL A 189 2.64 -11.24 -9.90
C VAL A 189 1.74 -12.41 -10.27
N LYS A 190 0.86 -12.83 -9.36
CA LYS A 190 0.05 -14.05 -9.51
C LYS A 190 -1.25 -13.78 -10.23
N ASN A 191 -1.98 -12.77 -9.76
CA ASN A 191 -3.31 -12.44 -10.26
C ASN A 191 -3.41 -10.94 -10.58
N ARG A 192 -4.36 -10.62 -11.45
CA ARG A 192 -4.82 -9.26 -11.70
C ARG A 192 -6.33 -9.29 -11.70
N PHE A 193 -6.94 -8.49 -10.85
CA PHE A 193 -8.39 -8.35 -10.73
C PHE A 193 -8.81 -7.03 -11.37
N ASP A 194 -9.83 -7.10 -12.21
CA ASP A 194 -10.42 -5.92 -12.83
C ASP A 194 -11.33 -5.22 -11.81
N VAL A 195 -11.21 -3.90 -11.73
CA VAL A 195 -11.96 -3.04 -10.82
C VAL A 195 -12.78 -2.08 -11.66
N THR A 196 -14.09 -2.07 -11.43
CA THR A 196 -15.05 -1.22 -12.14
C THR A 196 -15.90 -0.45 -11.15
N PHE A 197 -16.21 0.79 -11.46
CA PHE A 197 -17.28 1.54 -10.78
C PHE A 197 -18.61 1.23 -11.46
N SER A 198 -19.42 0.38 -10.84
CA SER A 198 -20.86 0.41 -11.08
C SER A 198 -21.41 1.54 -10.20
N GLY A 199 -21.95 2.59 -10.82
CA GLY A 199 -22.70 3.60 -10.07
C GLY A 199 -23.73 2.94 -9.15
N ILE A 200 -23.98 3.57 -8.00
CA ILE A 200 -25.00 3.13 -7.04
C ILE A 200 -26.34 2.96 -7.80
N ASP A 201 -26.94 1.75 -7.71
CA ASP A 201 -28.39 1.58 -7.83
C ASP A 201 -29.08 2.19 -6.59
#